data_AF-A0A504YPJ7-F1
#
_entry.id   AF-A0A504YPJ7-F1
#
_cell.length_a   1.000
_cell.length_b   1.000
_cell.length_c   1.000
_cell.angle_alpha   90.00
_cell.angle_beta   90.00
_cell.angle_gamma   90.00
#
_symmetry.space_group_name_H-M   'P 1'
#
loop_
_entity.id
_entity.type
_entity.pdbx_description
1 polymer ?
#
loop_
_entity_poly.entity_id
_entity_poly.type
_entity_poly.pdbx_seq_one_letter_code
_entity_poly.pdbx_strand_id
1 'polypeptide(L)'
;MRIREPRTTALIFSSGKMVCTGAKSEEQARLAARKYARIIQKLGFEAHFKEFKIQNMVGSCDVRFHIRLEGLVLSQSHFATYEPELFPGLIYRMTKPKIVLLIFVSGKIVLTGAKVREEIYEAFRNIYPILKSFKKPEKDLRTLSNNYLVSSS
;
A
#
# COMPACT_ATOMS: atom_id res chain seq x y z
N MET A 1 -13.69 -12.45 -13.28
CA MET A 1 -14.91 -11.65 -13.53
C MET A 1 -14.68 -10.21 -13.09
N ARG A 2 -15.28 -9.20 -13.74
CA ARG A 2 -15.17 -7.78 -13.35
C ARG A 2 -16.55 -7.11 -13.35
N ILE A 3 -16.81 -6.21 -12.41
CA ILE A 3 -18.00 -5.34 -12.40
C ILE A 3 -17.60 -3.87 -12.33
N ARG A 4 -18.47 -2.98 -12.81
CA ARG A 4 -18.22 -1.54 -12.86
C ARG A 4 -18.47 -0.83 -11.53
N GLU A 5 -19.44 -1.30 -10.73
CA GLU A 5 -19.85 -0.63 -9.50
C GLU A 5 -20.16 -1.62 -8.36
N PRO A 6 -19.35 -1.62 -7.28
CA PRO A 6 -18.04 -0.98 -7.15
C PRO A 6 -17.04 -1.53 -8.17
N ARG A 7 -16.18 -0.68 -8.74
CA ARG A 7 -15.18 -1.09 -9.74
C ARG A 7 -14.19 -2.08 -9.12
N THR A 8 -14.39 -3.36 -9.39
CA THR A 8 -13.67 -4.46 -8.71
C THR A 8 -13.40 -5.59 -9.69
N THR A 9 -12.50 -6.49 -9.29
CA THR A 9 -12.24 -7.76 -9.99
C THR A 9 -12.44 -8.90 -9.00
N ALA A 10 -13.13 -9.96 -9.43
CA ALA A 10 -13.21 -11.22 -8.70
C ALA A 10 -12.44 -12.33 -9.44
N LEU A 11 -11.61 -13.04 -8.69
CA LEU A 11 -11.04 -14.34 -9.04
C LEU A 11 -11.91 -15.41 -8.36
N ILE A 12 -12.53 -16.28 -9.15
CA ILE A 12 -13.42 -17.34 -8.68
C ILE A 12 -12.75 -18.67 -9.01
N PHE A 13 -12.57 -19.51 -8.00
CA PHE A 13 -11.90 -20.81 -8.12
C PHE A 13 -12.93 -21.93 -8.26
N SER A 14 -12.54 -23.06 -8.86
CA SER A 14 -13.39 -24.26 -8.98
C SER A 14 -13.85 -24.81 -7.63
N SER A 15 -13.12 -24.53 -6.55
CA SER A 15 -13.49 -24.87 -5.17
C SER A 15 -14.63 -24.02 -4.59
N GLY A 16 -15.15 -23.04 -5.34
CA GLY A 16 -16.15 -22.08 -4.84
C GLY A 16 -15.56 -20.92 -4.04
N LYS A 17 -14.25 -20.94 -3.73
CA LYS A 17 -13.57 -19.78 -3.13
C LYS A 17 -13.56 -18.61 -4.10
N MET A 18 -13.67 -17.40 -3.57
CA MET A 18 -13.62 -16.17 -4.35
C MET A 18 -12.73 -15.14 -3.67
N VAL A 19 -11.87 -14.49 -4.46
CA VAL A 19 -11.06 -13.35 -4.05
C VAL A 19 -11.56 -12.12 -4.78
N CYS A 20 -11.96 -11.09 -4.04
CA CYS A 20 -12.42 -9.81 -4.59
C CYS A 20 -11.38 -8.71 -4.30
N THR A 21 -10.96 -7.98 -5.33
CA THR A 21 -9.95 -6.91 -5.23
C THR A 21 -10.40 -5.62 -5.91
N GLY A 22 -9.79 -4.49 -5.51
CA GLY A 22 -10.00 -3.17 -6.11
C GLY A 22 -11.02 -2.26 -5.43
N ALA A 23 -11.71 -2.75 -4.38
CA ALA A 23 -12.61 -1.91 -3.59
C ALA A 23 -11.84 -0.88 -2.77
N LYS A 24 -12.42 0.32 -2.58
CA LYS A 24 -11.80 1.41 -1.80
C LYS A 24 -12.25 1.46 -0.34
N SER A 25 -13.18 0.58 0.05
CA SER A 25 -13.61 0.38 1.43
C SER A 25 -14.05 -1.06 1.66
N GLU A 26 -14.09 -1.44 2.93
CA GLU A 26 -14.55 -2.73 3.44
C GLU A 26 -16.02 -2.97 3.06
N GLU A 27 -16.83 -1.93 3.13
CA GLU A 27 -18.23 -1.95 2.73
C GLU A 27 -18.37 -2.20 1.22
N GLN A 28 -17.62 -1.47 0.39
CA GLN A 28 -17.60 -1.69 -1.06
C GLN A 28 -17.08 -3.10 -1.40
N ALA A 29 -16.08 -3.61 -0.68
CA ALA A 29 -15.56 -4.96 -0.87
C ALA A 29 -16.65 -6.01 -0.58
N ARG A 30 -17.40 -5.84 0.52
CA ARG A 30 -18.51 -6.73 0.89
C ARG A 30 -19.65 -6.64 -0.13
N LEU A 31 -20.02 -5.43 -0.55
CA LEU A 31 -21.06 -5.22 -1.56
C LEU A 31 -20.68 -5.87 -2.89
N ALA A 32 -19.46 -5.65 -3.37
CA ALA A 32 -18.95 -6.25 -4.60
C ALA A 32 -18.96 -7.78 -4.52
N ALA A 33 -18.44 -8.36 -3.42
CA ALA A 33 -18.44 -9.80 -3.22
C ALA A 33 -19.86 -10.40 -3.21
N ARG A 34 -20.84 -9.71 -2.60
CA ARG A 34 -22.26 -10.11 -2.68
C ARG A 34 -22.81 -10.03 -4.11
N LYS A 35 -22.45 -9.00 -4.88
CA LYS A 35 -22.85 -8.87 -6.29
C LYS A 35 -22.29 -10.02 -7.13
N TYR A 36 -21.02 -10.40 -6.93
CA TYR A 36 -20.44 -11.56 -7.61
C TYR A 36 -21.14 -12.87 -7.24
N ALA A 37 -21.41 -13.12 -5.96
CA ALA A 37 -22.18 -14.30 -5.54
C ALA A 37 -23.57 -14.33 -6.21
N ARG A 38 -24.25 -13.17 -6.30
CA ARG A 38 -25.55 -13.06 -6.97
C ARG A 38 -25.47 -13.34 -8.47
N ILE A 39 -24.40 -12.95 -9.15
CA ILE A 39 -24.19 -13.28 -10.57
C ILE A 39 -24.06 -14.79 -10.74
N ILE A 40 -23.28 -15.46 -9.89
CA ILE A 40 -23.10 -16.92 -9.92
C ILE A 40 -24.45 -17.64 -9.69
N GLN A 41 -25.25 -17.19 -8.72
CA GLN A 41 -26.59 -17.71 -8.49
C GLN A 41 -27.50 -17.58 -9.71
N LYS A 42 -27.46 -16.44 -10.41
CA LYS A 42 -28.26 -16.22 -11.63
C LYS A 42 -27.85 -17.11 -12.80
N LEU A 43 -26.66 -17.68 -12.77
CA LEU A 43 -26.19 -18.66 -13.74
C LEU A 43 -26.63 -20.10 -13.40
N GLY A 44 -27.41 -20.30 -12.33
CA GLY A 44 -27.96 -21.60 -11.94
C GLY A 44 -27.10 -22.39 -10.95
N PHE A 45 -26.01 -21.81 -10.44
CA PHE A 45 -25.17 -22.46 -9.44
C PHE A 45 -25.65 -22.17 -8.02
N GLU A 46 -25.58 -23.17 -7.14
CA GLU A 46 -25.91 -23.03 -5.72
C GLU A 46 -24.77 -22.32 -4.94
N ALA A 47 -24.61 -21.01 -5.19
CA ALA A 47 -23.60 -20.21 -4.50
C ALA A 47 -24.16 -19.55 -3.23
N HIS A 48 -23.41 -19.67 -2.13
CA HIS A 48 -23.73 -19.05 -0.84
C HIS A 48 -22.67 -18.02 -0.46
N PHE A 49 -23.10 -16.85 0.02
CA PHE A 49 -22.18 -15.82 0.51
C PHE A 49 -21.87 -16.04 1.99
N LYS A 50 -20.75 -16.72 2.29
CA LYS A 50 -20.32 -17.08 3.65
C LYS A 50 -18.87 -16.64 3.88
N GLU A 51 -18.48 -16.54 5.16
CA GLU A 51 -17.08 -16.32 5.60
C GLU A 51 -16.36 -15.12 4.96
N PHE A 52 -17.08 -14.03 4.71
CA PHE A 52 -16.47 -12.81 4.18
C PHE A 52 -15.43 -12.26 5.17
N LYS A 53 -14.18 -12.13 4.71
CA LYS A 53 -13.06 -11.62 5.50
C LYS A 53 -12.16 -10.73 4.66
N ILE A 54 -11.73 -9.61 5.23
CA ILE A 54 -10.68 -8.77 4.65
C ILE A 54 -9.34 -9.49 4.81
N GLN A 55 -8.66 -9.73 3.68
CA GLN A 55 -7.36 -10.41 3.65
C GLN A 55 -6.18 -9.44 3.64
N ASN A 56 -6.35 -8.29 2.98
CA ASN A 56 -5.34 -7.25 2.88
C ASN A 56 -5.99 -5.88 2.62
N MET A 57 -5.44 -4.85 3.24
CA MET A 57 -5.71 -3.45 2.98
C MET A 57 -4.41 -2.77 2.56
N VAL A 58 -4.53 -1.84 1.62
CA VAL A 58 -3.42 -1.02 1.15
C VAL A 58 -3.78 0.44 1.41
N GLY A 59 -2.92 1.12 2.14
CA GLY A 59 -2.99 2.56 2.38
C GLY A 59 -1.88 3.29 1.63
N SER A 60 -2.11 4.54 1.30
CA SER A 60 -1.09 5.43 0.75
C SER A 60 -1.20 6.81 1.36
N CYS A 61 -0.07 7.43 1.67
CA CYS A 61 -0.02 8.79 2.20
C CYS A 61 1.19 9.56 1.65
N ASP A 62 1.22 10.85 1.89
CA ASP A 62 2.28 11.77 1.45
C ASP A 62 2.62 12.69 2.62
N VAL A 63 3.85 12.58 3.14
CA VAL A 63 4.31 13.41 4.27
C VAL A 63 4.70 14.83 3.86
N ARG A 64 4.67 15.14 2.55
CA ARG A 64 4.92 16.48 1.98
C ARG A 64 6.33 17.03 2.26
N PHE A 65 7.30 16.15 2.48
CA PHE A 65 8.71 16.51 2.52
C PHE A 65 9.58 15.37 1.99
N HIS A 66 10.75 15.72 1.47
CA HIS A 66 11.70 14.74 0.95
C HIS A 66 12.44 14.04 2.09
N ILE A 67 12.74 12.76 1.91
CA ILE A 67 13.33 11.90 2.95
C ILE A 67 14.72 11.43 2.49
N ARG A 68 15.71 11.48 3.39
CA ARG A 68 17.06 10.93 3.17
C ARG A 68 17.06 9.43 3.48
N LEU A 69 16.77 8.61 2.46
CA LEU A 69 16.61 7.16 2.61
C LEU A 69 17.92 6.45 2.98
N GLU A 70 19.05 6.96 2.52
CA GLU A 70 20.39 6.43 2.83
C GLU A 70 20.67 6.50 4.33
N GLY A 71 20.33 7.62 4.96
CA GLY A 71 20.44 7.76 6.42
C GLY A 71 19.44 6.88 7.17
N LEU A 72 18.22 6.75 6.63
CA LEU A 72 17.16 5.96 7.25
C LEU A 72 17.50 4.47 7.28
N VAL A 73 18.00 3.90 6.18
CA VAL A 73 18.38 2.48 6.11
C VAL A 73 19.55 2.17 7.04
N LEU A 74 20.54 3.07 7.15
CA LEU A 74 21.66 2.88 8.08
C LEU A 74 21.20 2.87 9.54
N SER A 75 20.26 3.76 9.91
CA SER A 75 19.72 3.81 11.28
C SER A 75 18.75 2.67 11.61
N GLN A 76 18.02 2.16 10.62
CA GLN A 76 16.95 1.18 10.78
C GLN A 76 17.26 -0.14 10.07
N SER A 77 18.54 -0.51 9.97
CA SER A 77 19.03 -1.63 9.13
C SER A 77 18.39 -2.99 9.41
N HIS A 78 17.93 -3.22 10.65
CA HIS A 78 17.21 -4.43 11.03
C HIS A 78 15.79 -4.54 10.42
N PHE A 79 15.20 -3.41 10.06
CA PHE A 79 13.82 -3.31 9.55
C PHE A 79 13.77 -2.80 8.11
N ALA A 80 14.82 -2.16 7.62
CA ALA A 80 14.85 -1.44 6.36
C ALA A 80 15.79 -2.09 5.34
N THR A 81 15.36 -2.10 4.07
CA THR A 81 16.18 -2.48 2.92
C THR A 81 16.03 -1.42 1.84
N TYR A 82 17.13 -0.95 1.28
CA TYR A 82 17.13 0.08 0.24
C TYR A 82 18.27 -0.18 -0.76
N GLU A 83 17.88 -0.66 -1.94
CA GLU A 83 18.77 -0.97 -3.07
C GLU A 83 18.23 -0.22 -4.30
N PRO A 84 18.58 1.06 -4.51
CA PRO A 84 17.92 1.94 -5.49
C PRO A 84 18.03 1.44 -6.94
N GLU A 85 19.09 0.69 -7.25
CA GLU A 85 19.28 0.03 -8.56
C GLU A 85 18.28 -1.09 -8.82
N LEU A 86 17.73 -1.71 -7.76
CA LEU A 86 16.74 -2.79 -7.86
C LEU A 86 15.31 -2.28 -7.67
N PHE A 87 15.12 -1.32 -6.76
CA PHE A 87 13.81 -0.74 -6.46
C PHE A 87 13.94 0.70 -5.92
N PRO A 88 13.21 1.68 -6.47
CA PRO A 88 13.39 3.10 -6.15
C PRO A 88 12.90 3.55 -4.76
N GLY A 89 12.31 2.65 -3.98
CA GLY A 89 11.81 2.93 -2.63
C GLY A 89 12.52 2.13 -1.55
N LEU A 90 12.53 2.63 -0.32
CA LEU A 90 12.97 1.86 0.84
C LEU A 90 11.83 0.94 1.29
N ILE A 91 12.14 -0.33 1.52
CA ILE A 91 11.22 -1.33 2.08
C ILE A 91 11.43 -1.36 3.59
N TYR A 92 10.43 -0.98 4.36
CA TYR A 92 10.45 -1.03 5.82
C TYR A 92 9.48 -2.10 6.33
N ARG A 93 9.98 -3.04 7.13
CA ARG A 93 9.22 -4.15 7.72
C ARG A 93 8.94 -3.88 9.18
N MET A 94 7.76 -3.34 9.48
CA MET A 94 7.31 -3.10 10.83
C MET A 94 6.84 -4.40 11.47
N THR A 95 7.27 -4.66 12.70
CA THR A 95 6.89 -5.86 13.46
C THR A 95 5.55 -5.70 14.16
N LYS A 96 5.26 -4.51 14.69
CA LYS A 96 4.03 -4.19 15.41
C LYS A 96 3.47 -2.81 15.03
N PRO A 97 2.29 -2.74 14.36
CA PRO A 97 1.59 -3.86 13.73
C PRO A 97 2.44 -4.48 12.60
N LYS A 98 2.15 -5.73 12.21
CA LYS A 98 2.90 -6.43 11.15
C LYS A 98 2.56 -5.86 9.77
N ILE A 99 3.27 -4.81 9.36
CA ILE A 99 3.01 -4.02 8.16
C ILE A 99 4.29 -3.83 7.36
N VAL A 100 4.17 -3.82 6.03
CA VAL A 100 5.25 -3.42 5.13
C VAL A 100 4.97 -2.03 4.61
N LEU A 101 5.95 -1.14 4.70
CA LEU A 101 5.91 0.20 4.15
C LEU A 101 6.90 0.31 2.99
N LEU A 102 6.47 0.95 1.92
CA LEU A 102 7.31 1.36 0.80
C LEU A 102 7.44 2.88 0.87
N ILE A 103 8.66 3.37 1.12
CA ILE A 103 8.94 4.77 1.45
C ILE A 103 9.78 5.36 0.32
N PHE A 104 9.28 6.42 -0.32
CA PHE A 104 9.95 7.05 -1.45
C PHE A 104 10.63 8.36 -1.03
N VAL A 105 11.71 8.72 -1.74
CA VAL A 105 12.45 9.97 -1.51
C VAL A 105 11.54 11.21 -1.54
N SER A 106 10.46 11.16 -2.33
CA SER A 106 9.47 12.24 -2.46
C SER A 106 8.59 12.47 -1.22
N GLY A 107 8.64 11.56 -0.23
CA GLY A 107 7.74 11.59 0.92
C GLY A 107 6.42 10.84 0.70
N LYS A 108 6.21 10.27 -0.49
CA LYS A 108 5.11 9.31 -0.72
C LYS A 108 5.41 8.00 -0.01
N ILE A 109 4.36 7.40 0.57
CA ILE A 109 4.45 6.15 1.33
C ILE A 109 3.28 5.26 0.94
N VAL A 110 3.55 3.97 0.76
CA VAL A 110 2.54 2.92 0.61
C VAL A 110 2.64 1.98 1.80
N LEU A 111 1.52 1.66 2.44
CA LEU A 111 1.42 0.70 3.55
C LEU A 111 0.57 -0.49 3.10
N THR A 112 1.06 -1.71 3.30
CA THR A 112 0.34 -2.95 2.94
C THR A 112 0.53 -4.04 3.98
N GLY A 113 -0.39 -4.99 4.02
CA GLY A 113 -0.38 -6.14 4.94
C GLY A 113 -1.40 -6.03 6.07
N ALA A 114 -2.10 -4.90 6.18
CA ALA A 114 -3.13 -4.68 7.20
C ALA A 114 -4.38 -5.51 6.91
N LYS A 115 -5.06 -5.98 7.95
CA LYS A 115 -6.38 -6.63 7.86
C LYS A 115 -7.50 -5.74 8.37
N VAL A 116 -7.15 -4.76 9.20
CA VAL A 116 -8.06 -3.75 9.72
C VAL A 116 -7.44 -2.35 9.54
N ARG A 117 -8.30 -1.33 9.43
CA ARG A 117 -7.89 0.03 9.07
C ARG A 117 -6.98 0.65 10.12
N GLU A 118 -7.21 0.34 11.37
CA GLU A 118 -6.50 0.84 12.54
C GLU A 118 -5.00 0.48 12.48
N GLU A 119 -4.65 -0.69 11.94
CA GLU A 119 -3.25 -1.10 11.76
C GLU A 119 -2.50 -0.17 10.79
N ILE A 120 -3.17 0.36 9.76
CA ILE A 120 -2.57 1.33 8.84
C ILE A 120 -2.27 2.63 9.58
N TYR A 121 -3.22 3.11 10.38
CA TYR A 121 -3.05 4.35 11.13
C TYR A 121 -2.00 4.23 12.24
N GLU A 122 -1.96 3.10 12.95
CA GLU A 122 -0.91 2.80 13.93
C GLU A 122 0.46 2.71 13.27
N ALA A 123 0.59 1.98 12.15
CA ALA A 123 1.85 1.91 11.42
C ALA A 123 2.34 3.30 10.96
N PHE A 124 1.44 4.14 10.44
CA PHE A 124 1.81 5.49 10.06
C PHE A 124 2.24 6.34 11.26
N ARG A 125 1.52 6.27 12.38
CA ARG A 125 1.90 6.98 13.62
C ARG A 125 3.27 6.56 14.14
N ASN A 126 3.59 5.28 14.07
CA ASN A 126 4.87 4.74 14.53
C ASN A 126 6.05 5.20 13.65
N ILE A 127 5.87 5.20 12.33
CA ILE A 127 6.96 5.56 11.41
C ILE A 127 7.16 7.07 11.27
N TYR A 128 6.09 7.87 11.36
CA TYR A 128 6.14 9.31 11.11
C TYR A 128 7.24 10.08 11.86
N PRO A 129 7.45 9.91 13.19
CA PRO A 129 8.52 10.62 13.90
C PRO A 129 9.91 10.24 13.39
N ILE A 130 10.11 8.98 12.98
CA ILE A 130 11.35 8.51 12.37
C ILE A 130 11.53 9.22 11.02
N LEU A 131 10.52 9.25 10.16
CA LEU A 131 10.65 9.94 8.86
C LEU A 131 10.96 11.42 9.01
N LYS A 132 10.39 12.06 10.02
CA LYS A 132 10.63 13.48 10.31
C LYS A 132 12.09 13.76 10.69
N SER A 133 12.79 12.85 11.37
CA SER A 133 14.21 13.02 11.69
C SER A 133 15.14 12.87 10.48
N PHE A 134 14.66 12.25 9.39
CA PHE A 134 15.37 12.11 8.12
C PHE A 134 14.87 13.05 7.02
N LYS A 135 14.13 14.11 7.37
CA LYS A 135 13.71 15.14 6.41
C LYS A 135 14.94 15.82 5.77
N LYS A 136 14.99 15.85 4.43
CA LYS A 136 16.04 16.60 3.69
C LYS A 136 15.84 18.11 3.92
N PRO A 137 16.91 18.87 4.22
CA PRO A 137 16.83 20.33 4.30
C PRO A 137 16.47 20.93 2.94
N GLU A 138 15.71 22.03 2.92
CA GLU A 138 15.23 22.67 1.68
C GLU A 138 16.35 23.10 0.72
N LYS A 139 17.57 23.33 1.24
CA LYS A 139 18.74 23.69 0.43
C LYS A 139 19.16 22.58 -0.54
N ASP A 140 18.95 21.30 -0.20
CA ASP A 140 19.33 20.15 -1.02
C ASP A 140 18.40 19.96 -2.25
N LEU A 141 17.21 20.56 -2.23
CA LEU A 141 16.23 20.44 -3.31
C LEU A 141 16.59 21.28 -4.54
N ARG A 142 17.24 22.44 -4.32
CA ARG A 142 17.70 23.31 -5.41
C ARG A 142 18.85 22.69 -6.20
N THR A 143 19.70 21.91 -5.54
CA THR A 143 20.82 21.21 -6.18
C THR A 143 20.33 20.09 -7.10
N LEU A 144 19.26 19.37 -6.70
CA LEU A 144 18.62 18.35 -7.53
C LEU A 144 17.95 18.95 -8.77
N SER A 145 17.22 20.06 -8.64
CA SER A 145 16.65 20.74 -9.81
C SER A 145 17.72 21.27 -10.77
N ASN A 146 18.86 21.74 -10.26
CA ASN A 146 19.95 22.20 -11.12
C ASN A 146 20.66 21.04 -11.84
N ASN A 147 20.90 19.90 -11.21
CA ASN A 147 21.59 18.77 -11.87
C ASN A 147 20.78 18.13 -13.01
N TYR A 148 19.44 18.19 -12.99
CA TYR A 148 18.60 17.77 -14.12
C TYR A 148 18.59 18.80 -15.27
N LEU A 149 18.85 20.08 -14.99
CA LEU A 149 18.93 21.13 -16.02
C LEU A 149 20.31 21.17 -16.71
N VAL A 150 21.39 20.78 -16.02
CA VAL A 150 22.74 20.74 -16.63
C VAL A 150 22.98 19.46 -17.45
N SER A 151 22.26 18.37 -17.19
CA SER A 151 22.37 17.11 -17.96
C SER A 151 21.56 17.08 -19.26
N SER A 152 20.86 18.17 -19.59
CA SER A 152 20.09 18.34 -20.84
C SER A 152 20.70 19.41 -21.76
N SER A 153 21.98 19.75 -21.55
CA SER A 153 22.79 20.64 -22.41
C SER A 153 23.85 19.87 -23.18
#